data_AF-C5TD62-F1
#
_entry.id   AF-C5TD62-F1
#
_cell.length_a   1.000
_cell.length_b   1.000
_cell.length_c   1.000
_cell.angle_alpha   90.00
_cell.angle_beta   90.00
_cell.angle_gamma   90.00
#
_symmetry.space_group_name_H-M   'P 1'
#
loop_
_entity.id
_entity.type
_entity.pdbx_description
1 polymer ?
#
loop_
_entity_poly.entity_id
_entity_poly.type
_entity_poly.pdbx_seq_one_letter_code
_entity_poly.pdbx_strand_id
1 'polypeptide(L)'
;MCVCTRRSAAAGGNAFPENLFRALEGPPEISGRVTAYLLKKANVIAMTSIDKNATKPASSGPSTPGDLQALLGGGKPRRWWQRSTLWLGVAVLVAAGAGIAYWQGHQRASAAPVYVTEEVRRGNLTLNVSANGTLQPTRAVTIGSELSGTVGRVLVDVNDKVRKGQVLVELDTAKLDAQVLRSRASLASAQARL
;
A
#
# COMPACT_ATOMS: atom_id res chain seq x y z
N MET A 1 7.68 -45.84 9.99
CA MET A 1 9.16 -45.82 10.13
C MET A 1 9.68 -44.56 9.46
N CYS A 2 10.50 -43.79 10.18
CA CYS A 2 11.34 -42.66 9.75
C CYS A 2 10.67 -41.36 9.24
N VAL A 3 11.09 -40.14 9.61
CA VAL A 3 11.74 -39.52 10.78
C VAL A 3 11.72 -38.03 10.44
N CYS A 4 11.17 -37.20 11.32
CA CYS A 4 11.25 -35.74 11.23
C CYS A 4 12.72 -35.30 11.38
N THR A 5 13.25 -34.55 10.41
CA THR A 5 14.49 -33.79 10.60
C THR A 5 14.24 -32.30 10.62
N ARG A 6 14.54 -31.76 11.79
CA ARG A 6 14.53 -30.38 12.25
C ARG A 6 15.74 -29.63 11.63
N ARG A 7 15.55 -28.41 11.13
CA ARG A 7 16.65 -27.44 10.94
C ARG A 7 16.10 -26.02 11.16
N SER A 8 16.22 -25.53 12.39
CA SER A 8 17.36 -24.76 12.92
C SER A 8 17.12 -23.27 12.72
N ALA A 9 16.46 -22.69 13.71
CA ALA A 9 16.44 -21.26 13.96
C ALA A 9 17.87 -20.77 14.27
N ALA A 10 18.30 -19.72 13.59
CA ALA A 10 19.41 -18.86 13.98
C ALA A 10 19.08 -17.44 13.50
N ALA A 11 18.10 -16.81 14.14
CA ALA A 11 17.89 -15.37 14.06
C ALA A 11 18.53 -14.75 15.31
N GLY A 12 19.85 -14.54 15.23
CA GLY A 12 20.62 -13.74 16.17
C GLY A 12 20.77 -12.34 15.59
N GLY A 13 20.06 -11.39 16.18
CA GLY A 13 20.10 -9.99 15.77
C GLY A 13 21.43 -9.33 16.11
N ASN A 14 21.85 -8.41 15.24
CA ASN A 14 22.69 -7.28 15.60
C ASN A 14 22.07 -6.05 14.92
N ALA A 15 21.34 -5.28 15.72
CA ALA A 15 20.91 -3.95 15.39
C ALA A 15 22.14 -3.02 15.46
N PHE A 16 22.51 -2.39 14.35
CA PHE A 16 23.31 -1.15 14.38
C PHE A 16 22.81 -0.18 13.30
N PRO A 17 22.74 1.13 13.62
CA PRO A 17 22.01 2.11 12.83
C PRO A 17 22.94 2.87 11.87
N GLU A 18 22.49 3.10 10.63
CA GLU A 18 23.08 4.12 9.75
C GLU A 18 21.96 4.89 9.03
N ASN A 19 21.37 5.81 9.79
CA ASN A 19 20.69 6.98 9.25
C ASN A 19 21.70 8.13 9.27
N LEU A 20 22.44 8.35 8.17
CA LEU A 20 23.18 9.61 8.02
C LEU A 20 23.51 9.98 6.57
N PHE A 21 22.65 9.71 5.58
CA PHE A 21 22.89 10.25 4.23
C PHE A 21 21.60 10.43 3.42
N ARG A 22 20.71 11.33 3.89
CA ARG A 22 19.59 11.81 3.05
C ARG A 22 19.14 13.23 3.37
N ALA A 23 20.10 14.14 3.50
CA ALA A 23 19.86 15.57 3.67
C ALA A 23 20.58 16.36 2.58
N LEU A 24 20.25 16.15 1.29
CA LEU A 24 20.59 17.05 0.18
C LEU A 24 19.65 16.89 -1.04
N GLU A 25 18.34 16.80 -0.81
CA GLU A 25 17.35 17.02 -1.88
C GLU A 25 16.40 18.12 -1.43
N GLY A 26 16.61 19.32 -1.98
CA GLY A 26 15.75 20.48 -1.78
C GLY A 26 14.40 20.33 -2.49
N PRO A 27 13.40 21.13 -2.10
CA PRO A 27 12.03 21.02 -2.61
C PRO A 27 11.86 21.76 -3.94
N PRO A 28 11.05 21.23 -4.88
CA PRO A 28 10.31 22.07 -5.82
C PRO A 28 8.93 22.39 -5.27
N GLU A 29 8.78 23.67 -4.92
CA GLU A 29 7.55 24.39 -4.69
C GLU A 29 6.74 24.50 -5.99
N ILE A 30 5.54 23.90 -6.07
CA ILE A 30 4.52 24.30 -7.07
C ILE A 30 3.14 24.29 -6.40
N SER A 31 2.74 25.51 -6.02
CA SER A 31 1.49 26.15 -6.39
C SER A 31 0.19 25.33 -6.34
N GLY A 32 -0.61 25.62 -5.30
CA GLY A 32 -1.81 26.43 -5.54
C GLY A 32 -3.12 25.69 -5.83
N ARG A 33 -4.03 25.79 -4.85
CA ARG A 33 -5.49 25.97 -5.01
C ARG A 33 -6.22 24.93 -5.87
N VAL A 34 -6.88 23.97 -5.21
CA VAL A 34 -8.21 23.54 -5.66
C VAL A 34 -9.19 23.63 -4.49
N THR A 35 -9.94 24.71 -4.57
CA THR A 35 -11.15 25.08 -3.85
C THR A 35 -12.10 23.92 -3.56
N ALA A 36 -12.54 23.86 -2.31
CA ALA A 36 -13.86 23.40 -1.93
C ALA A 36 -14.94 24.15 -2.73
N TYR A 37 -15.84 23.44 -3.41
CA TYR A 37 -17.19 23.95 -3.64
C TYR A 37 -18.19 22.85 -4.05
N LEU A 38 -19.33 22.93 -3.37
CA LEU A 38 -20.69 22.53 -3.80
C LEU A 38 -21.17 21.10 -3.65
N LEU A 39 -21.67 20.85 -2.44
CA LEU A 39 -23.06 20.42 -2.25
C LEU A 39 -23.99 21.13 -3.24
N LYS A 40 -24.57 20.39 -4.18
CA LYS A 40 -25.73 20.84 -4.95
C LYS A 40 -26.63 19.66 -5.31
N LYS A 41 -27.64 19.43 -4.46
CA LYS A 41 -29.03 19.08 -4.83
C LYS A 41 -29.85 18.76 -3.58
N ALA A 42 -30.32 19.81 -2.91
CA ALA A 42 -31.60 19.74 -2.21
C ALA A 42 -32.65 20.20 -3.22
N ASN A 43 -33.52 19.29 -3.65
CA ASN A 43 -34.62 19.58 -4.58
C ASN A 43 -35.94 19.31 -3.87
N VAL A 44 -36.75 20.37 -3.83
CA VAL A 44 -38.23 20.37 -3.86
C VAL A 44 -38.95 19.91 -2.59
N ILE A 45 -39.27 20.93 -1.78
CA ILE A 45 -40.50 21.02 -1.00
C ILE A 45 -41.32 22.13 -1.65
N ALA A 46 -42.52 21.82 -2.15
CA ALA A 46 -43.65 22.74 -2.22
C ALA A 46 -44.92 21.97 -2.59
N MET A 47 -45.46 21.28 -1.60
CA MET A 47 -46.88 20.95 -1.52
C MET A 47 -47.48 22.04 -0.63
N THR A 48 -48.40 22.85 -1.12
CA THR A 48 -49.36 23.58 -0.27
C THR A 48 -50.48 24.15 -1.12
N SER A 49 -51.60 23.45 -1.03
CA SER A 49 -52.96 23.93 -1.20
C SER A 49 -53.19 25.27 -0.49
N ILE A 50 -53.75 26.26 -1.19
CA ILE A 50 -54.51 27.34 -0.55
C ILE A 50 -55.75 27.62 -1.41
N ASP A 51 -56.84 26.95 -1.02
CA ASP A 51 -58.21 27.39 -1.23
C ASP A 51 -58.44 28.72 -0.51
N LYS A 52 -58.85 29.76 -1.25
CA LYS A 52 -59.50 30.96 -0.70
C LYS A 52 -60.50 31.54 -1.70
N ASN A 53 -61.75 31.09 -1.61
CA ASN A 53 -62.90 31.90 -1.98
C ASN A 53 -64.00 31.71 -0.93
N ALA A 54 -63.78 32.37 0.21
CA ALA A 54 -64.80 32.62 1.21
C ALA A 54 -65.07 34.13 1.23
N THR A 55 -66.15 34.56 0.57
CA THR A 55 -66.83 35.81 0.97
C THR A 55 -68.33 35.73 0.68
N LYS A 56 -69.12 35.55 1.74
CA LYS A 56 -70.51 36.00 1.91
C LYS A 56 -70.48 36.78 3.24
N PRO A 57 -71.20 37.90 3.45
CA PRO A 57 -72.65 37.92 3.67
C PRO A 57 -73.35 39.19 3.12
N ALA A 58 -74.66 39.17 2.84
CA ALA A 58 -75.75 39.78 3.65
C ALA A 58 -76.98 39.87 2.69
N SER A 59 -78.27 39.92 3.03
CA SER A 59 -79.13 39.83 4.22
C SER A 59 -80.61 39.82 3.73
N SER A 60 -81.58 39.55 4.63
CA SER A 60 -83.06 39.73 4.56
C SER A 60 -83.92 38.66 3.84
N GLY A 61 -84.90 38.08 4.58
CA GLY A 61 -85.86 37.03 4.15
C GLY A 61 -87.05 37.53 3.30
N PRO A 62 -88.21 36.82 3.17
CA PRO A 62 -88.73 35.68 3.96
C PRO A 62 -89.19 34.43 3.14
N SER A 63 -89.35 33.31 3.86
CA SER A 63 -90.16 32.10 3.56
C SER A 63 -90.18 31.56 2.13
N THR A 64 -89.35 30.55 1.84
CA THR A 64 -89.46 29.70 0.65
C THR A 64 -89.79 28.26 1.07
N PRO A 65 -90.68 27.54 0.36
CA PRO A 65 -91.09 26.17 0.69
C PRO A 65 -89.97 25.13 0.89
N GLY A 66 -88.74 25.43 0.47
CA GLY A 66 -87.56 24.56 0.56
C GLY A 66 -87.06 24.26 1.98
N ASP A 67 -87.35 25.14 2.95
CA ASP A 67 -86.90 24.94 4.34
C ASP A 67 -87.68 23.82 5.05
N LEU A 68 -88.85 23.45 4.52
CA LEU A 68 -89.66 22.34 5.05
C LEU A 68 -89.17 20.98 4.55
N GLN A 69 -88.52 20.89 3.38
CA GLN A 69 -87.86 19.65 2.93
C GLN A 69 -86.53 19.39 3.64
N ALA A 70 -85.95 20.39 4.31
CA ALA A 70 -84.74 20.22 5.13
C ALA A 70 -85.06 19.62 6.52
N LEU A 71 -86.27 19.84 7.04
CA LEU A 71 -86.74 19.32 8.33
C LEU A 71 -87.43 17.95 8.22
N LEU A 72 -88.00 17.62 7.05
CA LEU A 72 -88.58 16.30 6.77
C LEU A 72 -87.53 15.38 6.13
N GLY A 73 -86.80 14.67 6.99
CA GLY A 73 -85.66 13.82 6.66
C GLY A 73 -85.77 12.98 5.40
N GLY A 74 -85.05 13.40 4.36
CA GLY A 74 -84.80 12.63 3.14
C GLY A 74 -83.36 12.15 3.07
N GLY A 75 -83.11 10.91 3.53
CA GLY A 75 -81.97 10.09 3.10
C GLY A 75 -80.68 10.21 3.91
N LYS A 76 -80.49 9.33 4.89
CA LYS A 76 -79.19 9.04 5.52
C LYS A 76 -78.14 8.72 4.42
N PRO A 77 -77.00 9.41 4.34
CA PRO A 77 -75.96 9.05 3.38
C PRO A 77 -75.36 7.69 3.77
N ARG A 78 -75.51 6.69 2.90
CA ARG A 78 -74.86 5.38 3.08
C ARG A 78 -73.35 5.62 3.11
N ARG A 79 -72.70 5.37 4.26
CA ARG A 79 -71.26 5.58 4.50
C ARG A 79 -70.46 5.05 3.30
N TRP A 80 -69.77 5.97 2.62
CA TRP A 80 -69.05 5.73 1.36
C TRP A 80 -68.08 4.54 1.41
N TRP A 81 -67.55 4.22 2.60
CA TRP A 81 -66.62 3.12 2.87
C TRP A 81 -67.24 1.71 2.90
N GLN A 82 -68.58 1.58 2.88
CA GLN A 82 -69.30 0.29 2.82
C GLN A 82 -69.81 -0.05 1.41
N ARG A 83 -69.44 0.74 0.39
CA ARG A 83 -69.70 0.33 -0.99
C ARG A 83 -68.73 -0.80 -1.32
N SER A 84 -69.28 -2.01 -1.51
CA SER A 84 -68.51 -3.20 -1.92
C SER A 84 -67.63 -2.92 -3.14
N THR A 85 -68.02 -1.97 -4.00
CA THR A 85 -67.23 -1.49 -5.14
C THR A 85 -65.90 -0.84 -4.78
N LEU A 86 -65.76 -0.17 -3.62
CA LEU A 86 -64.46 0.33 -3.15
C LEU A 86 -63.54 -0.83 -2.74
N TRP A 87 -64.08 -1.82 -2.02
CA TRP A 87 -63.31 -3.01 -1.65
C TRP A 87 -62.93 -3.85 -2.88
N LEU A 88 -63.80 -3.91 -3.88
CA LEU A 88 -63.53 -4.55 -5.17
C LEU A 88 -62.43 -3.80 -5.93
N GLY A 89 -62.46 -2.47 -5.94
CA GLY A 89 -61.39 -1.64 -6.51
C GLY A 89 -60.05 -1.84 -5.81
N VAL A 90 -60.04 -1.88 -4.48
CA VAL A 90 -58.82 -2.16 -3.68
C VAL A 90 -58.30 -3.57 -3.95
N ALA A 91 -59.17 -4.58 -4.00
CA ALA A 91 -58.79 -5.95 -4.30
C ALA A 91 -58.15 -6.09 -5.70
N VAL A 92 -58.73 -5.43 -6.71
CA VAL A 92 -58.16 -5.40 -8.07
C VAL A 92 -56.80 -4.71 -8.09
N LEU A 93 -56.64 -3.60 -7.36
CA LEU A 93 -55.39 -2.85 -7.31
C LEU A 93 -54.27 -3.64 -6.61
N VAL A 94 -54.61 -4.37 -5.54
CA VAL A 94 -53.68 -5.27 -4.85
C VAL A 94 -53.30 -6.46 -5.74
N ALA A 95 -54.26 -7.06 -6.44
CA ALA A 95 -53.99 -8.16 -7.37
C ALA A 95 -53.10 -7.72 -8.54
N ALA A 96 -53.33 -6.53 -9.10
CA ALA A 96 -52.50 -5.95 -10.14
C ALA A 96 -51.07 -5.65 -9.62
N GLY A 97 -50.95 -5.07 -8.41
CA GLY A 97 -49.66 -4.81 -7.78
C GLY A 97 -48.86 -6.09 -7.53
N ALA A 98 -49.50 -7.14 -7.01
CA ALA A 98 -48.88 -8.43 -6.78
C ALA A 98 -48.45 -9.12 -8.09
N GLY A 99 -49.29 -9.05 -9.14
CA GLY A 99 -48.95 -9.57 -10.46
C GLY A 99 -47.74 -8.89 -11.08
N ILE A 100 -47.67 -7.56 -11.01
CA ILE A 100 -46.52 -6.78 -11.53
C ILE A 100 -45.25 -7.10 -10.73
N ALA A 101 -45.33 -7.17 -9.40
CA ALA A 101 -44.18 -7.49 -8.56
C ALA A 101 -43.64 -8.90 -8.83
N TYR A 102 -44.53 -9.87 -8.99
CA TYR A 102 -44.17 -11.25 -9.34
C TYR A 102 -43.49 -11.33 -10.71
N TRP A 103 -44.04 -10.64 -11.72
CA TRP A 103 -43.48 -10.64 -13.07
C TRP A 103 -42.10 -9.96 -13.12
N GLN A 104 -41.92 -8.82 -12.44
CA GLN A 104 -40.62 -8.15 -12.36
C GLN A 104 -39.58 -8.97 -11.59
N GLY A 105 -39.99 -9.68 -10.53
CA GLY A 105 -39.11 -10.57 -9.77
C GLY A 105 -38.58 -11.73 -10.63
N HIS A 106 -39.47 -12.35 -11.43
CA HIS A 106 -39.08 -13.41 -12.36
C HIS A 106 -38.10 -12.91 -13.44
N GLN A 107 -38.36 -11.75 -14.03
CA GLN A 107 -37.47 -11.20 -15.07
C GLN A 107 -36.09 -10.81 -14.52
N ARG A 108 -36.00 -10.33 -13.28
CA ARG A 108 -34.72 -10.05 -12.62
C ARG A 108 -33.95 -11.32 -12.25
N ALA A 109 -34.66 -12.38 -11.85
CA ALA A 109 -34.04 -13.68 -11.58
C ALA A 109 -33.56 -14.38 -12.86
N SER A 110 -34.24 -14.14 -13.99
CA SER A 110 -33.85 -14.63 -15.31
C SER A 110 -32.83 -13.74 -16.02
N ALA A 111 -32.47 -12.58 -15.47
CA ALA A 111 -31.42 -11.74 -16.01
C ALA A 111 -30.06 -12.40 -15.75
N ALA A 112 -29.47 -12.97 -16.80
CA ALA A 112 -28.17 -13.61 -16.71
C ALA A 112 -27.10 -12.61 -16.25
N PRO A 113 -26.19 -13.00 -15.33
CA PRO A 113 -25.09 -12.14 -14.90
C PRO A 113 -24.20 -11.73 -16.08
N VAL A 114 -23.90 -10.43 -16.19
CA VAL A 114 -22.97 -9.93 -17.21
C VAL A 114 -21.54 -10.10 -16.71
N TYR A 115 -20.77 -10.95 -17.36
CA TYR A 115 -19.35 -11.16 -17.07
C TYR A 115 -18.50 -10.26 -17.94
N VAL A 116 -17.54 -9.58 -17.32
CA VAL A 116 -16.47 -8.89 -18.05
C VAL A 116 -15.30 -9.86 -18.14
N THR A 117 -15.02 -10.33 -19.35
CA THR A 117 -13.88 -11.21 -19.65
C THR A 117 -12.79 -10.44 -20.36
N GLU A 118 -11.54 -10.78 -20.06
CA GLU A 118 -10.36 -10.28 -20.76
C GLU A 118 -9.61 -11.47 -21.38
N GLU A 119 -9.09 -11.27 -22.58
CA GLU A 119 -8.36 -12.32 -23.30
C GLU A 119 -6.99 -12.57 -22.65
N VAL A 120 -6.70 -13.85 -22.37
CA VAL A 120 -5.39 -14.25 -21.84
C VAL A 120 -4.34 -14.12 -22.94
N ARG A 121 -3.46 -13.12 -22.82
CA ARG A 121 -2.32 -12.94 -23.72
C ARG A 121 -1.05 -13.55 -23.14
N ARG A 122 -0.33 -14.32 -23.96
CA ARG A 122 1.01 -14.79 -23.63
C ARG A 122 2.03 -13.75 -24.06
N GLY A 123 2.81 -13.26 -23.10
CA GLY A 123 3.94 -12.37 -23.31
C GLY A 123 5.20 -12.94 -22.68
N ASN A 124 6.36 -12.44 -23.10
CA ASN A 124 7.63 -12.79 -22.45
C ASN A 124 7.76 -11.97 -21.15
N LEU A 125 7.83 -12.65 -20.00
CA LEU A 125 8.12 -12.02 -18.72
C LEU A 125 9.61 -12.15 -18.43
N THR A 126 10.37 -11.10 -18.70
CA THR A 126 11.80 -11.07 -18.39
C THR A 126 12.00 -10.80 -16.91
N LEU A 127 12.30 -11.85 -16.15
CA LEU A 127 12.61 -11.75 -14.73
C LEU A 127 14.11 -11.47 -14.56
N ASN A 128 14.46 -10.20 -14.31
CA ASN A 128 15.85 -9.83 -14.06
C ASN A 128 16.19 -10.03 -12.57
N VAL A 129 17.01 -11.01 -12.25
CA VAL A 129 17.45 -11.27 -10.87
C VAL A 129 18.81 -10.65 -10.66
N SER A 130 18.88 -9.58 -9.86
CA SER A 130 20.14 -8.98 -9.43
C SER A 130 20.67 -9.67 -8.17
N ALA A 131 21.76 -10.41 -8.30
CA ALA A 131 22.49 -10.95 -7.16
C ALA A 131 23.71 -10.06 -6.87
N ASN A 132 23.67 -9.31 -5.76
CA ASN A 132 24.81 -8.55 -5.30
C ASN A 132 25.76 -9.50 -4.54
N GLY A 133 26.99 -9.61 -5.01
CA GLY A 133 28.07 -10.34 -4.34
C GLY A 133 29.26 -9.43 -4.07
N THR A 134 30.04 -9.73 -3.04
CA THR A 134 31.28 -9.01 -2.77
C THR A 134 32.42 -9.61 -3.58
N LEU A 135 33.19 -8.76 -4.28
CA LEU A 135 34.37 -9.20 -5.01
C LEU A 135 35.52 -9.42 -4.03
N GLN A 136 36.07 -10.63 -4.02
CA GLN A 136 37.27 -10.96 -3.24
C GLN A 136 38.46 -11.18 -4.17
N PRO A 137 39.65 -10.64 -3.83
CA PRO A 137 40.84 -10.87 -4.62
C PRO A 137 41.22 -12.35 -4.61
N THR A 138 41.57 -12.90 -5.78
CA THR A 138 41.98 -14.32 -5.90
C THR A 138 43.20 -14.65 -5.04
N ARG A 139 44.09 -13.67 -4.83
CA ARG A 139 45.31 -13.81 -4.03
C ARG A 139 45.54 -12.52 -3.25
N ALA A 140 45.46 -12.60 -1.93
CA ALA A 140 45.87 -11.55 -1.01
C ALA A 140 46.99 -12.11 -0.12
N VAL A 141 48.09 -11.37 -0.01
CA VAL A 141 49.23 -11.76 0.83
C VAL A 141 49.60 -10.56 1.69
N THR A 142 49.60 -10.76 3.00
CA THR A 142 50.13 -9.78 3.95
C THR A 142 51.64 -9.98 4.04
N ILE A 143 52.41 -8.97 3.63
CA ILE A 143 53.88 -9.02 3.72
C ILE A 143 54.29 -8.49 5.09
N GLY A 144 55.03 -9.29 5.85
CA GLY A 144 55.72 -8.90 7.07
C GLY A 144 57.14 -9.44 7.04
N SER A 145 58.03 -8.86 7.85
CA SER A 145 59.37 -9.41 8.00
C SER A 145 59.31 -10.68 8.83
N GLU A 146 59.98 -11.75 8.39
CA GLU A 146 60.20 -12.95 9.20
C GLU A 146 61.11 -12.66 10.40
N LEU A 147 62.06 -11.73 10.21
CA LEU A 147 62.97 -11.26 11.25
C LEU A 147 62.54 -9.88 11.73
N SER A 148 62.15 -9.76 12.99
CA SER A 148 61.82 -8.47 13.59
C SER A 148 63.06 -7.56 13.62
N GLY A 149 63.00 -6.43 12.94
CA GLY A 149 64.08 -5.45 12.84
C GLY A 149 63.56 -4.07 12.46
N THR A 150 64.41 -3.06 12.60
CA THR A 150 64.07 -1.69 12.20
C THR A 150 64.10 -1.57 10.68
N VAL A 151 63.08 -0.92 10.10
CA VAL A 151 63.04 -0.62 8.67
C VAL A 151 64.11 0.42 8.34
N GLY A 152 65.07 0.06 7.48
CA GLY A 152 66.09 0.98 6.99
C GLY A 152 65.59 1.78 5.80
N ARG A 153 65.09 1.10 4.76
CA ARG A 153 64.63 1.75 3.52
C ARG A 153 63.47 0.99 2.87
N VAL A 154 62.51 1.74 2.33
CA VAL A 154 61.40 1.22 1.52
C VAL A 154 61.69 1.54 0.05
N LEU A 155 61.61 0.55 -0.81
CA LEU A 155 62.04 0.62 -2.22
C LEU A 155 60.86 0.71 -3.21
N VAL A 156 59.63 0.68 -2.71
CA VAL A 156 58.38 0.64 -3.51
C VAL A 156 57.34 1.58 -2.93
N ASP A 157 56.47 2.12 -3.80
CA ASP A 157 55.36 2.98 -3.38
C ASP A 157 54.01 2.24 -3.43
N VAL A 158 52.99 2.85 -2.85
CA VAL A 158 51.61 2.37 -2.85
C VAL A 158 51.09 2.32 -4.28
N ASN A 159 50.48 1.19 -4.65
CA ASN A 159 49.95 0.87 -5.98
C ASN A 159 50.98 0.45 -7.04
N ASP A 160 52.26 0.30 -6.68
CA ASP A 160 53.25 -0.23 -7.61
C ASP A 160 53.04 -1.73 -7.89
N LYS A 161 53.34 -2.14 -9.13
CA LYS A 161 53.34 -3.54 -9.54
C LYS A 161 54.66 -4.21 -9.20
N VAL A 162 54.62 -5.13 -8.23
CA VAL A 162 55.80 -5.86 -7.76
C VAL A 162 55.90 -7.26 -8.37
N ARG A 163 57.14 -7.74 -8.56
CA ARG A 163 57.41 -9.10 -9.07
C ARG A 163 57.83 -10.04 -7.93
N LYS A 164 57.66 -11.34 -8.14
CA LYS A 164 58.13 -12.36 -7.19
C LYS A 164 59.64 -12.26 -7.01
N GLY A 165 60.10 -12.17 -5.76
CA GLY A 165 61.53 -12.06 -5.41
C GLY A 165 62.09 -10.64 -5.47
N GLN A 166 61.26 -9.64 -5.74
CA GLN A 166 61.67 -8.23 -5.65
C GLN A 166 61.83 -7.83 -4.18
N VAL A 167 62.93 -7.15 -3.87
CA VAL A 167 63.17 -6.57 -2.53
C VAL A 167 62.26 -5.36 -2.37
N LEU A 168 61.38 -5.40 -1.37
CA LEU A 168 60.41 -4.34 -1.08
C LEU A 168 60.95 -3.38 -0.01
N VAL A 169 61.62 -3.95 0.99
CA VAL A 169 62.10 -3.26 2.19
C VAL A 169 63.46 -3.82 2.57
N GLU A 170 64.40 -2.95 2.91
CA GLU A 170 65.68 -3.28 3.52
C GLU A 170 65.60 -2.99 5.03
N LEU A 171 66.00 -3.97 5.83
CA LEU A 171 66.09 -3.86 7.28
C LEU A 171 67.51 -3.41 7.68
N ASP A 172 67.63 -2.72 8.80
CA ASP A 172 68.94 -2.42 9.38
C ASP A 172 69.56 -3.70 9.98
N THR A 173 70.66 -4.16 9.36
CA THR A 173 71.35 -5.42 9.72
C THR A 173 72.56 -5.23 10.63
N ALA A 174 72.88 -4.01 11.10
CA ALA A 174 74.14 -3.76 11.83
C ALA A 174 74.36 -4.72 13.02
N LYS A 175 73.31 -5.02 13.77
CA LYS A 175 73.37 -5.97 14.91
C LYS A 175 73.52 -7.43 14.45
N LEU A 176 72.87 -7.81 13.36
CA LEU A 176 72.95 -9.16 12.79
C LEU A 176 74.34 -9.41 12.21
N ASP A 177 74.91 -8.43 11.51
CA ASP A 177 76.26 -8.53 10.93
C ASP A 177 77.33 -8.67 12.01
N ALA A 178 77.23 -7.90 13.10
CA ALA A 178 78.11 -8.05 14.26
C ALA A 178 78.01 -9.46 14.89
N GLN A 179 76.81 -10.04 14.96
CA GLN A 179 76.60 -11.39 15.47
C GLN A 179 77.20 -12.45 14.54
N VAL A 180 77.04 -12.30 13.22
CA VAL A 180 77.67 -13.19 12.23
C VAL A 180 79.19 -13.11 12.31
N LEU A 181 79.75 -11.91 12.43
CA LEU A 181 81.19 -11.70 12.57
C LEU A 181 81.73 -12.41 13.82
N ARG A 182 81.03 -12.27 14.95
CA ARG A 182 81.38 -12.94 16.21
C ARG A 182 81.38 -14.46 16.05
N SER A 183 80.35 -15.03 15.45
CA SER A 183 80.24 -16.48 15.21
C SER A 183 81.35 -16.99 14.29
N ARG A 184 81.71 -16.23 13.24
CA ARG A 184 82.83 -16.56 12.35
C ARG A 184 84.17 -16.51 13.06
N ALA A 185 84.40 -15.51 13.91
CA ALA A 185 85.62 -15.40 14.72
C ALA A 185 85.74 -16.56 15.72
N SER A 186 84.63 -16.98 16.33
CA SER A 186 84.59 -18.16 17.20
C SER A 186 84.90 -19.44 16.44
N LEU A 187 84.36 -19.62 15.23
CA LEU A 187 84.67 -20.77 14.37
C LEU A 187 86.14 -20.79 13.96
N ALA A 188 86.70 -19.67 13.52
CA ALA A 188 88.11 -19.57 13.15
C ALA A 188 89.03 -19.88 14.35
N SER A 189 88.67 -19.41 15.55
CA SER A 189 89.42 -19.69 16.77
C SER A 189 89.36 -21.17 17.16
N ALA A 190 88.25 -21.86 16.91
CA ALA A 190 88.12 -23.29 17.16
C ALA A 190 88.90 -24.12 16.12
N GLN A 191 88.86 -23.72 14.85
CA GLN A 191 89.62 -24.35 13.78
C GLN A 191 91.13 -24.23 14.00
N ALA A 192 91.61 -23.09 14.50
CA ALA A 192 93.02 -22.90 14.83
C ALA A 192 93.49 -23.69 16.08
N ARG A 193 92.57 -24.30 16.83
CA ARG A 193 92.87 -25.12 18.02
C ARG A 193 92.92 -26.63 17.72
N LEU A 194 92.52 -27.05 16.53
CA LEU A 194 92.63 -28.44 16.03
C LEU A 194 93.96 -28.63 15.30
#